data_AF-A0A3M1M9J5-F1
#
_entry.id   AF-A0A3M1M9J5-F1
#
_cell.length_a   1.000
_cell.length_b   1.000
_cell.length_c   1.000
_cell.angle_alpha   90.00
_cell.angle_beta   90.00
_cell.angle_gamma   90.00
#
_symmetry.space_group_name_H-M   'P 1'
#
loop_
_entity.id
_entity.type
_entity.pdbx_description
1 polymer ?
#
loop_
_entity_poly.entity_id
_entity_poly.type
_entity_poly.pdbx_seq_one_letter_code
_entity_poly.pdbx_strand_id
1 'polypeptide(L)'
;MHDADDRRSWNRSQAGPGPVRRRALMATAAALAVRPVAGQTPRKWPYEQRCGRFVVHADFDWTHALPVTTVLEEIDRDVQATLRLPPSENPIHVVVMKSESAYRRYMETYFPKLPFRRALFLRDRGPGMLFTYQHPAVLDDIRHEVTHAVVNDDRPPLPLWIDEGIAEYFEPPSADRYAGNPYLAVVQEELNHRSLIPLETLEAIEDLATFGDEHYRHSWAWVHFLLHRTPRSRELLVEYVRSFFAARDFRLSQAVNALFPDVALEVQQHFAALPHRPSTDG
;
A
#
# COMPACT_ATOMS: atom_id res chain seq x y z
N MET A 1 -37.22 -3.87 64.03
CA MET A 1 -37.42 -2.52 64.57
C MET A 1 -36.38 -1.63 63.91
N HIS A 2 -36.85 -0.77 62.99
CA HIS A 2 -36.24 0.41 62.36
C HIS A 2 -34.76 0.33 61.89
N ASP A 3 -34.43 0.32 60.59
CA ASP A 3 -34.67 1.29 59.49
C ASP A 3 -33.70 2.49 59.49
N ALA A 4 -33.37 2.95 58.27
CA ALA A 4 -32.45 4.03 57.85
C ALA A 4 -30.95 3.60 57.68
N ASP A 5 -30.22 3.97 56.62
CA ASP A 5 -30.47 4.90 55.53
C ASP A 5 -29.44 4.73 54.38
N ASP A 6 -29.86 5.20 53.22
CA ASP A 6 -29.09 5.95 52.21
C ASP A 6 -28.16 5.29 51.15
N ARG A 7 -28.74 5.22 49.93
CA ARG A 7 -28.33 5.99 48.73
C ARG A 7 -26.91 5.77 48.14
N ARG A 8 -26.85 5.14 46.95
CA ARG A 8 -26.70 5.81 45.63
C ARG A 8 -26.40 4.84 44.48
N SER A 9 -27.16 5.06 43.41
CA SER A 9 -27.06 4.56 42.04
C SER A 9 -25.70 4.73 41.36
N TRP A 10 -25.22 3.70 40.64
CA TRP A 10 -24.41 3.74 39.40
C TRP A 10 -24.39 2.30 38.82
N ASN A 11 -24.29 2.00 37.53
CA ASN A 11 -24.61 2.69 36.30
C ASN A 11 -24.54 1.60 35.21
N ARG A 12 -25.31 1.79 34.16
CA ARG A 12 -25.33 1.03 32.91
C ARG A 12 -23.89 0.79 32.41
N SER A 13 -23.39 -0.43 32.39
CA SER A 13 -22.13 -0.78 31.72
C SER A 13 -22.46 -1.04 30.25
N GLN A 14 -22.25 -0.01 29.44
CA GLN A 14 -22.22 -0.12 27.99
C GLN A 14 -21.07 -1.05 27.59
N ALA A 15 -21.39 -2.06 26.78
CA ALA A 15 -20.42 -2.74 25.95
C ALA A 15 -19.87 -1.71 24.96
N GLY A 16 -18.63 -1.27 25.15
CA GLY A 16 -17.91 -0.49 24.16
C GLY A 16 -17.63 -1.34 22.91
N PRO A 17 -17.61 -0.74 21.71
CA PRO A 17 -17.16 -1.45 20.53
C PRO A 17 -15.67 -1.77 20.68
N GLY A 18 -15.32 -3.06 20.56
CA GLY A 18 -13.94 -3.50 20.52
C GLY A 18 -13.22 -2.94 19.28
N PRO A 19 -11.87 -2.91 19.30
CA PRO A 19 -11.09 -2.39 18.19
C PRO A 19 -11.43 -3.16 16.91
N VAL A 20 -11.71 -2.41 15.83
CA VAL A 20 -11.89 -2.95 14.48
C VAL A 20 -10.55 -3.57 14.08
N ARG A 21 -10.46 -4.90 14.15
CA ARG A 21 -9.33 -5.66 13.61
C ARG A 21 -9.29 -5.44 12.10
N ARG A 22 -8.52 -4.45 11.64
CA ARG A 22 -8.14 -4.34 10.22
C ARG A 22 -7.24 -5.53 9.91
N ARG A 23 -7.72 -6.42 9.03
CA ARG A 23 -6.88 -7.46 8.46
C ARG A 23 -5.87 -6.75 7.55
N ALA A 24 -4.58 -6.92 7.82
CA ALA A 24 -3.53 -6.44 6.94
C ALA A 24 -3.79 -6.85 5.49
N LEU A 25 -3.59 -5.90 4.59
CA LEU A 25 -3.45 -6.17 3.17
C LEU A 25 -2.14 -6.94 3.00
N MET A 26 -2.23 -8.23 2.69
CA MET A 26 -1.11 -8.93 2.06
C MET A 26 -1.21 -8.66 0.56
N ALA A 27 -0.61 -7.56 0.11
CA ALA A 27 -0.42 -7.24 -1.29
C ALA A 27 0.71 -8.11 -1.85
N THR A 28 0.39 -9.36 -2.19
CA THR A 28 1.33 -10.22 -2.91
C THR A 28 1.57 -9.67 -4.31
N ALA A 29 2.73 -9.06 -4.56
CA ALA A 29 3.36 -9.09 -5.88
C ALA A 29 3.84 -10.52 -6.18
N ALA A 30 2.92 -11.47 -6.31
CA ALA A 30 3.26 -12.83 -6.68
C ALA A 30 3.38 -12.93 -8.20
N ALA A 31 4.62 -13.02 -8.69
CA ALA A 31 4.91 -13.46 -10.06
C ALA A 31 4.58 -14.96 -10.19
N LEU A 32 3.29 -15.30 -10.27
CA LEU A 32 2.81 -16.66 -10.48
C LEU A 32 2.63 -16.90 -11.99
N ALA A 33 3.36 -17.88 -12.51
CA ALA A 33 3.22 -18.35 -13.88
C ALA A 33 1.83 -18.98 -14.08
N VAL A 34 0.92 -18.26 -14.72
CA VAL A 34 -0.43 -18.75 -15.04
C VAL A 34 -0.50 -19.02 -16.53
N ARG A 35 -0.72 -20.28 -16.90
CA ARG A 35 -0.97 -20.66 -18.30
C ARG A 35 -2.40 -20.26 -18.69
N PRO A 36 -2.61 -19.48 -19.76
CA PRO A 36 -3.95 -19.15 -20.22
C PRO A 36 -4.63 -20.41 -20.78
N VAL A 37 -5.89 -20.61 -20.43
CA VAL A 37 -6.77 -21.58 -21.09
C VAL A 37 -7.19 -20.95 -22.43
N ALA A 38 -6.72 -21.53 -23.54
CA ALA A 38 -7.10 -21.08 -24.88
C ALA A 38 -8.55 -21.45 -25.19
N GLY A 39 -9.36 -20.50 -25.71
CA GLY A 39 -10.62 -20.83 -26.38
C GLY A 39 -11.86 -19.97 -26.11
N GLN A 40 -11.73 -18.71 -25.70
CA GLN A 40 -12.88 -17.80 -25.67
C GLN A 40 -12.58 -16.54 -26.50
N THR A 41 -13.48 -16.21 -27.43
CA THR A 41 -13.53 -14.89 -28.05
C THR A 41 -13.55 -13.82 -26.94
N PRO A 42 -12.81 -12.70 -27.06
CA PRO A 42 -12.78 -11.71 -25.99
C PRO A 42 -14.18 -11.19 -25.76
N ARG A 43 -14.78 -11.56 -24.63
CA ARG A 43 -16.04 -10.97 -24.20
C ARG A 43 -15.70 -9.51 -23.89
N LYS A 44 -16.08 -8.60 -24.79
CA LYS A 44 -15.83 -7.16 -24.61
C LYS A 44 -16.43 -6.74 -23.27
N TRP A 45 -15.63 -6.07 -22.44
CA TRP A 45 -16.13 -5.57 -21.16
C TRP A 45 -17.29 -4.60 -21.41
N PRO A 46 -18.40 -4.70 -20.65
CA PRO A 46 -19.54 -3.80 -20.81
C PRO A 46 -19.12 -2.32 -20.69
N TYR A 47 -18.16 -2.04 -19.81
CA TYR A 47 -17.57 -0.72 -19.63
C TYR A 47 -16.05 -0.84 -19.72
N GLU A 48 -15.47 -0.06 -20.63
CA GLU A 48 -14.03 -0.01 -20.87
C GLU A 48 -13.63 1.43 -21.15
N GLN A 49 -12.58 1.91 -20.48
CA GLN A 49 -12.03 3.25 -20.73
C GLN A 49 -10.51 3.25 -20.58
N ARG A 50 -9.83 3.92 -21.50
CA ARG A 50 -8.39 4.17 -21.41
C ARG A 50 -8.14 5.54 -20.77
N CYS A 51 -7.19 5.62 -19.83
CA CYS A 51 -6.67 6.86 -19.26
C CYS A 51 -5.13 6.75 -19.15
N GLY A 52 -4.42 7.50 -19.99
CA GLY A 52 -2.99 7.32 -20.17
C GLY A 52 -2.64 5.88 -20.59
N ARG A 53 -1.76 5.23 -19.81
CA ARG A 53 -1.38 3.82 -20.00
C ARG A 53 -2.31 2.82 -19.32
N PHE A 54 -3.29 3.28 -18.55
CA PHE A 54 -4.26 2.39 -17.92
C PHE A 54 -5.43 2.07 -18.84
N VAL A 55 -5.90 0.84 -18.77
CA VAL A 55 -7.17 0.42 -19.40
C VAL A 55 -8.07 -0.15 -18.30
N VAL A 56 -9.12 0.60 -17.96
CA VAL A 56 -10.09 0.23 -16.94
C VAL A 56 -11.18 -0.63 -17.57
N HIS A 57 -11.50 -1.75 -16.93
CA HIS A 57 -12.50 -2.73 -17.33
C HIS A 57 -13.51 -2.92 -16.19
N ALA A 58 -14.81 -2.89 -16.49
CA ALA A 58 -15.84 -3.13 -15.47
C ALA A 58 -17.08 -3.83 -16.04
N ASP A 59 -17.78 -4.57 -15.16
CA ASP A 59 -19.09 -5.19 -15.44
C ASP A 59 -20.28 -4.29 -15.03
N PHE A 60 -20.00 -3.03 -14.68
CA PHE A 60 -20.97 -2.01 -14.29
C PHE A 60 -20.51 -0.62 -14.69
N ASP A 61 -21.44 0.33 -14.75
CA ASP A 61 -21.13 1.73 -14.99
C ASP A 61 -20.42 2.32 -13.76
N TRP A 62 -19.11 2.50 -13.87
CA TRP A 62 -18.27 3.01 -12.79
C TRP A 62 -18.17 4.54 -12.79
N THR A 63 -18.54 5.22 -13.88
CA THR A 63 -18.26 6.65 -14.11
C THR A 63 -18.87 7.56 -13.05
N HIS A 64 -20.05 7.20 -12.55
CA HIS A 64 -20.73 7.91 -11.46
C HIS A 64 -20.48 7.28 -10.08
N ALA A 65 -19.88 6.09 -10.03
CA ALA A 65 -19.70 5.34 -8.79
C ALA A 65 -18.34 5.59 -8.13
N LEU A 66 -17.28 5.76 -8.93
CA LEU A 66 -15.90 5.85 -8.45
C LEU A 66 -15.06 6.74 -9.38
N PRO A 67 -14.23 7.66 -8.86
CA PRO A 67 -13.30 8.48 -9.67
C PRO A 67 -12.04 7.71 -10.07
N VAL A 68 -12.18 6.46 -10.58
CA VAL A 68 -11.05 5.54 -10.80
C VAL A 68 -9.99 6.13 -11.73
N THR A 69 -10.38 6.71 -12.87
CA THR A 69 -9.42 7.27 -13.84
C THR A 69 -8.61 8.42 -13.26
N THR A 70 -9.24 9.29 -12.46
CA THR A 70 -8.53 10.39 -11.77
C THR A 70 -7.50 9.83 -10.80
N VAL A 71 -7.87 8.84 -10.00
CA VAL A 71 -6.96 8.17 -9.06
C VAL A 71 -5.76 7.54 -9.80
N LEU A 72 -6.00 6.87 -10.93
CA LEU A 72 -4.96 6.24 -11.74
C LEU A 72 -3.98 7.25 -12.36
N GLU A 73 -4.48 8.37 -12.88
CA GLU A 73 -3.64 9.43 -13.45
C GLU A 73 -2.84 10.18 -12.38
N GLU A 74 -3.41 10.38 -11.19
CA GLU A 74 -2.71 10.99 -10.05
C GLU A 74 -1.61 10.08 -9.53
N ILE A 75 -1.89 8.80 -9.31
CA ILE A 75 -0.91 7.89 -8.72
C ILE A 75 0.28 7.64 -9.66
N ASP A 76 0.04 7.46 -10.97
CA ASP A 76 1.11 7.24 -11.93
C ASP A 76 2.05 8.45 -12.02
N ARG A 77 1.48 9.66 -12.06
CA ARG A 77 2.23 10.92 -12.04
C ARG A 77 3.04 11.07 -10.76
N ASP A 78 2.39 10.87 -9.60
CA ASP A 78 2.98 11.12 -8.30
C ASP A 78 4.13 10.13 -7.99
N VAL A 79 3.95 8.84 -8.30
CA VAL A 79 4.99 7.82 -8.11
C VAL A 79 6.18 8.12 -9.01
N GLN A 80 5.95 8.35 -10.32
CA GLN A 80 7.03 8.67 -11.26
C GLN A 80 7.80 9.93 -10.86
N ALA A 81 7.10 11.01 -10.48
CA ALA A 81 7.73 12.26 -10.08
C ALA A 81 8.49 12.12 -8.74
N THR A 82 7.93 11.40 -7.77
CA THR A 82 8.52 11.25 -6.44
C THR A 82 9.82 10.47 -6.49
N LEU A 83 9.80 9.33 -7.19
CA LEU A 83 10.90 8.38 -7.31
C LEU A 83 11.81 8.65 -8.52
N ARG A 84 11.47 9.65 -9.35
CA ARG A 84 12.18 10.03 -10.59
C ARG A 84 12.35 8.83 -11.54
N LEU A 85 11.29 8.03 -11.67
CA LEU A 85 11.27 6.88 -12.58
C LEU A 85 11.21 7.38 -14.03
N PRO A 86 11.84 6.67 -14.98
CA PRO A 86 11.64 6.99 -16.38
C PRO A 86 10.18 6.72 -16.78
N PRO A 87 9.62 7.50 -17.72
CA PRO A 87 8.26 7.30 -18.19
C PRO A 87 8.11 5.94 -18.85
N SER A 88 6.89 5.40 -18.80
CA SER A 88 6.55 4.14 -19.44
C SER A 88 5.17 4.20 -20.08
N GLU A 89 5.06 3.57 -21.24
CA GLU A 89 3.82 3.42 -22.02
C GLU A 89 3.23 2.02 -21.92
N ASN A 90 3.85 1.14 -21.11
CA ASN A 90 3.37 -0.22 -20.93
C ASN A 90 1.96 -0.21 -20.34
N PRO A 91 1.00 -0.90 -20.99
CA PRO A 91 -0.38 -0.86 -20.55
C PRO A 91 -0.55 -1.62 -19.22
N ILE A 92 -1.33 -1.01 -18.33
CA ILE A 92 -1.78 -1.64 -17.07
C ILE A 92 -3.30 -1.78 -17.13
N HIS A 93 -3.80 -3.01 -17.04
CA HIS A 93 -5.24 -3.28 -17.04
C HIS A 93 -5.75 -3.22 -15.61
N VAL A 94 -6.85 -2.49 -15.38
CA VAL A 94 -7.48 -2.36 -14.07
C VAL A 94 -8.90 -2.89 -14.18
N VAL A 95 -9.15 -4.08 -13.64
CA VAL A 95 -10.43 -4.77 -13.71
C VAL A 95 -11.17 -4.58 -12.38
N VAL A 96 -12.29 -3.86 -12.43
CA VAL A 96 -13.13 -3.57 -11.25
C VAL A 96 -14.50 -4.22 -11.44
N MET A 97 -14.83 -5.17 -10.57
CA MET A 97 -16.13 -5.85 -10.59
C MET A 97 -17.14 -5.15 -9.68
N LYS A 98 -18.43 -5.25 -10.00
CA LYS A 98 -19.51 -4.63 -9.23
C LYS A 98 -19.63 -5.19 -7.81
N SER A 99 -19.30 -6.46 -7.61
CA SER A 99 -19.49 -7.13 -6.31
C SER A 99 -18.42 -8.17 -6.04
N GLU A 100 -18.20 -8.46 -4.75
CA GLU A 100 -17.29 -9.52 -4.30
C GLU A 100 -17.65 -10.87 -4.95
N SER A 101 -18.94 -11.18 -5.09
CA SER A 101 -19.38 -12.47 -5.64
C SER A 101 -19.00 -12.64 -7.12
N ALA A 102 -19.08 -11.56 -7.91
CA ALA A 102 -18.68 -11.55 -9.32
C ALA A 102 -17.16 -11.68 -9.44
N TYR A 103 -16.44 -10.93 -8.62
CA TYR A 103 -14.98 -11.00 -8.52
C TYR A 103 -14.49 -12.38 -8.11
N ARG A 104 -15.00 -12.95 -7.02
CA ARG A 104 -14.64 -14.28 -6.54
C ARG A 104 -14.85 -15.33 -7.63
N ARG A 105 -16.02 -15.31 -8.29
CA ARG A 105 -16.31 -16.22 -9.40
C ARG A 105 -15.32 -16.06 -10.55
N TYR A 106 -14.98 -14.83 -10.90
CA TYR A 106 -13.99 -14.55 -11.95
C TYR A 106 -12.61 -15.09 -11.56
N MET A 107 -12.14 -14.79 -10.36
CA MET A 107 -10.84 -15.24 -9.86
C MET A 107 -10.77 -16.78 -9.74
N GLU A 108 -11.82 -17.43 -9.25
CA GLU A 108 -11.91 -18.89 -9.18
C GLU A 108 -11.93 -19.54 -10.58
N THR A 109 -12.53 -18.88 -11.57
CA THR A 109 -12.60 -19.41 -12.94
C THR A 109 -11.26 -19.30 -13.66
N TYR A 110 -10.60 -18.14 -13.58
CA TYR A 110 -9.40 -17.84 -14.38
C TYR A 110 -8.08 -18.02 -13.62
N PHE A 111 -8.12 -17.91 -12.29
CA PHE A 111 -6.96 -17.97 -11.40
C PHE A 111 -7.19 -18.86 -10.17
N PRO A 112 -7.69 -20.11 -10.32
CA PRO A 112 -8.16 -20.96 -9.20
C PRO A 112 -7.10 -21.31 -8.14
N LYS A 113 -5.81 -21.14 -8.46
CA LYS A 113 -4.70 -21.44 -7.54
C LYS A 113 -4.30 -20.25 -6.66
N LEU A 114 -4.80 -19.06 -6.96
CA LEU A 114 -4.45 -17.87 -6.21
C LEU A 114 -5.30 -17.78 -4.94
N PRO A 115 -4.72 -17.37 -3.80
CA PRO A 115 -5.51 -17.09 -2.62
C PRO A 115 -6.45 -15.91 -2.89
N PHE A 116 -7.63 -15.94 -2.27
CA PHE A 116 -8.54 -14.80 -2.34
C PHE A 116 -7.91 -13.58 -1.66
N ARG A 117 -7.83 -12.48 -2.42
CA ARG A 117 -7.46 -11.15 -1.96
C ARG A 117 -8.52 -10.16 -2.45
N ARG A 118 -8.64 -9.01 -1.80
CA ARG A 118 -9.67 -8.02 -2.16
C ARG A 118 -9.28 -7.25 -3.42
N ALA A 119 -7.99 -6.97 -3.54
CA ALA A 119 -7.33 -6.53 -4.76
C ALA A 119 -6.09 -7.41 -5.00
N LEU A 120 -5.68 -7.54 -6.26
CA LEU A 120 -4.50 -8.32 -6.63
C LEU A 120 -3.89 -7.80 -7.92
N PHE A 121 -2.62 -7.39 -7.88
CA PHE A 121 -1.81 -7.17 -9.07
C PHE A 121 -1.14 -8.47 -9.55
N LEU A 122 -1.29 -8.75 -10.85
CA LEU A 122 -0.69 -9.89 -11.53
C LEU A 122 0.14 -9.43 -12.71
N ARG A 123 1.37 -9.93 -12.78
CA ARG A 123 2.23 -9.80 -13.96
C ARG A 123 2.98 -11.11 -14.21
N ASP A 124 2.78 -11.66 -15.40
CA ASP A 124 3.54 -12.80 -15.91
C ASP A 124 4.13 -12.42 -17.28
N ARG A 125 3.67 -13.04 -18.38
CA ARG A 125 4.08 -12.73 -19.76
C ARG A 125 3.03 -11.87 -20.46
N GLY A 126 2.94 -10.61 -20.09
CA GLY A 126 1.96 -9.70 -20.66
C GLY A 126 1.86 -8.39 -19.88
N PRO A 127 0.88 -7.53 -20.22
CA PRO A 127 0.65 -6.30 -19.48
C PRO A 127 0.29 -6.61 -18.02
N GLY A 128 0.66 -5.71 -17.11
CA GLY A 128 0.25 -5.82 -15.71
C GLY A 128 -1.27 -5.74 -15.58
N MET A 129 -1.86 -6.57 -14.72
CA MET A 129 -3.31 -6.62 -14.50
C MET A 129 -3.65 -6.53 -13.02
N LEU A 130 -4.42 -5.52 -12.63
CA LEU A 130 -5.02 -5.39 -11.31
C LEU A 130 -6.45 -5.90 -11.36
N PHE A 131 -6.83 -6.76 -10.43
CA PHE A 131 -8.21 -7.23 -10.25
C PHE A 131 -8.74 -6.83 -8.87
N THR A 132 -9.91 -6.19 -8.83
CA THR A 132 -10.60 -5.83 -7.58
C THR A 132 -12.12 -5.78 -7.78
N TYR A 133 -12.87 -5.39 -6.76
CA TYR A 133 -14.30 -5.15 -6.80
C TYR A 133 -14.71 -3.90 -6.02
N GLN A 134 -15.92 -3.41 -6.24
CA GLN A 134 -16.44 -2.26 -5.53
C GLN A 134 -16.66 -2.58 -4.03
N HIS A 135 -15.97 -1.83 -3.18
CA HIS A 135 -16.12 -1.82 -1.72
C HIS A 135 -15.68 -0.45 -1.18
N PRO A 136 -15.93 -0.11 0.11
CA PRO A 136 -15.66 1.23 0.65
C PRO A 136 -14.21 1.71 0.48
N ALA A 137 -13.23 0.84 0.68
CA ALA A 137 -11.80 1.13 0.55
C ALA A 137 -11.19 0.85 -0.85
N VAL A 138 -12.00 0.69 -1.92
CA VAL A 138 -11.49 0.21 -3.23
C VAL A 138 -10.47 1.15 -3.85
N LEU A 139 -10.59 2.45 -3.61
CA LEU A 139 -9.63 3.42 -4.13
C LEU A 139 -8.29 3.36 -3.41
N ASP A 140 -8.28 3.01 -2.13
CA ASP A 140 -7.06 2.82 -1.33
C ASP A 140 -6.31 1.59 -1.86
N ASP A 141 -7.02 0.46 -1.98
CA ASP A 141 -6.48 -0.77 -2.58
C ASP A 141 -5.96 -0.55 -4.01
N ILE A 142 -6.69 0.24 -4.83
CA ILE A 142 -6.21 0.60 -6.18
C ILE A 142 -4.92 1.40 -6.10
N ARG A 143 -4.79 2.39 -5.22
CA ARG A 143 -3.56 3.17 -5.10
C ARG A 143 -2.38 2.31 -4.64
N HIS A 144 -2.59 1.40 -3.69
CA HIS A 144 -1.58 0.45 -3.24
C HIS A 144 -1.09 -0.45 -4.39
N GLU A 145 -2.01 -1.19 -5.00
CA GLU A 145 -1.68 -2.18 -6.03
C GLU A 145 -1.14 -1.54 -7.33
N VAL A 146 -1.66 -0.37 -7.71
CA VAL A 146 -1.13 0.37 -8.86
C VAL A 146 0.26 0.92 -8.58
N THR A 147 0.58 1.26 -7.33
CA THR A 147 1.94 1.68 -6.98
C THR A 147 2.95 0.58 -7.29
N HIS A 148 2.68 -0.67 -6.90
CA HIS A 148 3.52 -1.81 -7.29
C HIS A 148 3.65 -1.94 -8.82
N ALA A 149 2.53 -1.79 -9.54
CA ALA A 149 2.50 -1.88 -10.99
C ALA A 149 3.38 -0.80 -11.65
N VAL A 150 3.32 0.44 -11.14
CA VAL A 150 4.07 1.58 -11.67
C VAL A 150 5.55 1.48 -11.35
N VAL A 151 5.88 1.12 -10.11
CA VAL A 151 7.27 1.03 -9.63
C VAL A 151 8.04 -0.06 -10.36
N ASN A 152 7.44 -1.25 -10.45
CA ASN A 152 8.11 -2.44 -10.94
C ASN A 152 7.99 -2.63 -12.45
N ASP A 153 7.34 -1.72 -13.17
CA ASP A 153 7.05 -1.81 -14.60
C ASP A 153 8.27 -2.19 -15.47
N ASP A 154 8.21 -3.35 -16.14
CA ASP A 154 9.29 -4.02 -16.89
C ASP A 154 10.66 -4.08 -16.19
N ARG A 155 10.66 -4.00 -14.87
CA ARG A 155 11.85 -4.05 -14.02
C ARG A 155 11.79 -5.25 -13.07
N PRO A 156 12.95 -5.68 -12.56
CA PRO A 156 12.98 -6.61 -11.43
C PRO A 156 12.16 -6.04 -10.26
N PRO A 157 11.40 -6.88 -9.54
CA PRO A 157 10.67 -6.44 -8.36
C PRO A 157 11.65 -5.91 -7.31
N LEU A 158 11.33 -4.78 -6.69
CA LEU A 158 12.10 -4.25 -5.58
C LEU A 158 12.12 -5.24 -4.38
N PRO A 159 13.08 -5.11 -3.45
CA PRO A 159 13.05 -5.84 -2.20
C PRO A 159 11.75 -5.60 -1.43
N LEU A 160 11.26 -6.63 -0.73
CA LEU A 160 9.91 -6.66 -0.18
C LEU A 160 9.58 -5.42 0.68
N TRP A 161 10.46 -5.08 1.62
CA TRP A 161 10.20 -3.96 2.54
C TRP A 161 10.00 -2.63 1.80
N ILE A 162 10.78 -2.35 0.75
CA ILE A 162 10.71 -1.06 0.08
C ILE A 162 9.55 -1.02 -0.91
N ASP A 163 9.24 -2.14 -1.55
CA ASP A 163 8.09 -2.25 -2.45
C ASP A 163 6.80 -1.97 -1.68
N GLU A 164 6.63 -2.63 -0.53
CA GLU A 164 5.49 -2.42 0.36
C GLU A 164 5.50 -1.05 1.03
N GLY A 165 6.66 -0.59 1.51
CA GLY A 165 6.78 0.74 2.13
C GLY A 165 6.44 1.89 1.18
N ILE A 166 6.79 1.75 -0.10
CA ILE A 166 6.40 2.72 -1.15
C ILE A 166 4.90 2.63 -1.41
N ALA A 167 4.33 1.43 -1.57
CA ALA A 167 2.90 1.24 -1.79
C ALA A 167 2.06 1.81 -0.64
N GLU A 168 2.43 1.53 0.60
CA GLU A 168 1.81 2.07 1.82
C GLU A 168 1.93 3.61 1.91
N TYR A 169 3.07 4.17 1.47
CA TYR A 169 3.24 5.62 1.43
C TYR A 169 2.28 6.26 0.42
N PHE A 170 2.00 5.61 -0.70
CA PHE A 170 1.12 6.12 -1.74
C PHE A 170 -0.36 5.75 -1.58
N GLU A 171 -0.71 4.88 -0.63
CA GLU A 171 -2.08 4.45 -0.35
C GLU A 171 -3.03 5.62 -0.02
N PRO A 172 -2.67 6.64 0.79
CA PRO A 172 -3.54 7.78 1.01
C PRO A 172 -3.62 8.70 -0.23
N PRO A 173 -4.72 9.45 -0.41
CA PRO A 173 -4.82 10.47 -1.46
C PRO A 173 -3.67 11.49 -1.36
N SER A 174 -3.28 12.10 -2.49
CA SER A 174 -2.11 12.99 -2.56
C SER A 174 -2.13 14.12 -1.53
N ALA A 175 -3.30 14.70 -1.24
CA ALA A 175 -3.47 15.77 -0.25
C ALA A 175 -3.24 15.31 1.20
N ASP A 176 -3.49 14.03 1.49
CA ASP A 176 -3.37 13.45 2.83
C ASP A 176 -2.06 12.66 3.01
N ARG A 177 -1.32 12.35 1.94
CA ARG A 177 -0.18 11.43 1.92
C ARG A 177 0.88 11.65 3.01
N TYR A 178 1.15 12.92 3.34
CA TYR A 178 2.16 13.31 4.33
C TYR A 178 1.79 12.98 5.79
N ALA A 179 0.50 12.89 6.12
CA ALA A 179 0.07 12.70 7.52
C ALA A 179 -1.22 11.88 7.70
N GLY A 180 -1.76 11.34 6.62
CA GLY A 180 -3.04 10.64 6.58
C GLY A 180 -2.92 9.11 6.57
N ASN A 181 -1.70 8.55 6.55
CA ASN A 181 -1.54 7.11 6.65
C ASN A 181 -1.95 6.63 8.07
N PRO A 182 -2.75 5.56 8.20
CA PRO A 182 -3.26 5.07 9.48
C PRO A 182 -2.17 4.60 10.45
N TYR A 183 -0.96 4.31 9.96
CA TYR A 183 0.16 3.92 10.79
C TYR A 183 0.78 5.07 11.60
N LEU A 184 0.54 6.33 11.22
CA LEU A 184 1.23 7.48 11.81
C LEU A 184 1.15 7.51 13.34
N ALA A 185 -0.05 7.39 13.90
CA ALA A 185 -0.24 7.47 15.35
C ALA A 185 0.47 6.33 16.10
N VAL A 186 0.46 5.12 15.53
CA VAL A 186 1.13 3.95 16.12
C VAL A 186 2.65 4.12 16.05
N VAL A 187 3.19 4.56 14.90
CA VAL A 187 4.62 4.81 14.74
C VAL A 187 5.10 5.92 15.67
N GLN A 188 4.33 6.99 15.85
CA GLN A 188 4.65 8.06 16.81
C GLN A 188 4.78 7.49 18.24
N GLU A 189 3.85 6.63 18.66
CA GLU A 189 3.91 6.00 19.98
C GLU A 189 5.11 5.04 20.12
N GLU A 190 5.36 4.19 19.13
CA GLU A 190 6.50 3.26 19.14
C GLU A 190 7.84 4.02 19.23
N LEU A 191 7.97 5.12 18.50
CA LEU A 191 9.18 5.94 18.49
C LEU A 191 9.38 6.74 19.78
N ASN A 192 8.35 7.00 20.58
CA ASN A 192 8.52 7.56 21.94
C ASN A 192 9.38 6.63 22.81
N HIS A 193 9.29 5.32 22.57
CA HIS A 193 10.07 4.29 23.25
C HIS A 193 11.29 3.82 22.44
N ARG A 194 11.66 4.56 21.37
CA ARG A 194 12.72 4.21 20.41
C ARG A 194 12.54 2.83 19.77
N SER A 195 11.29 2.38 19.62
CA SER A 195 10.96 1.13 18.95
C SER A 195 10.79 1.36 17.45
N LEU A 196 11.76 0.89 16.67
CA LEU A 196 11.74 0.88 15.21
C LEU A 196 12.56 -0.33 14.74
N ILE A 197 12.01 -1.11 13.82
CA ILE A 197 12.77 -2.21 13.20
C ILE A 197 13.93 -1.57 12.41
N PRO A 198 15.19 -1.96 12.70
CA PRO A 198 16.34 -1.43 11.99
C PRO A 198 16.26 -1.69 10.49
N LEU A 199 16.72 -0.76 9.68
CA LEU A 199 16.61 -0.86 8.23
C LEU A 199 17.32 -2.10 7.67
N GLU A 200 18.47 -2.47 8.25
CA GLU A 200 19.18 -3.70 7.89
C GLU A 200 18.38 -4.98 8.16
N THR A 201 17.47 -4.95 9.14
CA THR A 201 16.60 -6.09 9.44
C THR A 201 15.53 -6.22 8.36
N LEU A 202 14.90 -5.10 7.96
CA LEU A 202 13.94 -5.06 6.86
C LEU A 202 14.57 -5.46 5.52
N GLU A 203 15.80 -4.99 5.24
CA GLU A 203 16.55 -5.36 4.03
C GLU A 203 16.84 -6.86 3.91
N ALA A 204 16.80 -7.60 5.03
CA ALA A 204 17.08 -9.04 5.06
C ALA A 204 15.82 -9.92 4.92
N ILE A 205 14.62 -9.35 4.96
CA ILE A 205 13.38 -10.12 4.84
C ILE A 205 13.01 -10.27 3.37
N GLU A 206 13.08 -11.51 2.89
CA GLU A 206 12.71 -11.87 1.51
C GLU A 206 11.38 -12.63 1.42
N ASP A 207 10.92 -13.22 2.54
CA ASP A 207 9.72 -14.07 2.58
C ASP A 207 8.51 -13.33 3.14
N LEU A 208 7.50 -13.17 2.28
CA LEU A 208 6.21 -12.57 2.64
C LEU A 208 5.50 -13.31 3.79
N ALA A 209 5.69 -14.62 3.93
CA ALA A 209 5.06 -15.37 5.04
C ALA A 209 5.56 -14.90 6.42
N THR A 210 6.75 -14.29 6.47
CA THR A 210 7.33 -13.71 7.69
C THR A 210 7.09 -12.21 7.82
N PHE A 211 6.56 -11.56 6.78
CA PHE A 211 6.34 -10.12 6.71
C PHE A 211 4.96 -9.75 7.28
N GLY A 212 4.89 -9.62 8.61
CA GLY A 212 3.69 -9.19 9.34
C GLY A 212 3.44 -7.68 9.38
N ASP A 213 2.32 -7.28 9.99
CA ASP A 213 1.79 -5.90 10.06
C ASP A 213 2.80 -4.85 10.56
N GLU A 214 3.68 -5.22 11.49
CA GLU A 214 4.74 -4.32 11.98
C GLU A 214 5.80 -4.01 10.92
N HIS A 215 6.11 -4.96 10.04
CA HIS A 215 7.06 -4.75 8.95
C HIS A 215 6.49 -3.82 7.88
N TYR A 216 5.21 -3.95 7.53
CA TYR A 216 4.50 -2.98 6.68
C TYR A 216 4.58 -1.58 7.27
N ARG A 217 4.19 -1.45 8.55
CA ARG A 217 4.20 -0.19 9.28
C ARG A 217 5.59 0.46 9.33
N HIS A 218 6.63 -0.28 9.67
CA HIS A 218 7.99 0.27 9.77
C HIS A 218 8.63 0.48 8.40
N SER A 219 8.25 -0.28 7.38
CA SER A 219 8.63 -0.01 5.99
C SER A 219 8.07 1.32 5.49
N TRP A 220 6.78 1.57 5.75
CA TRP A 220 6.17 2.88 5.53
C TRP A 220 6.92 3.98 6.30
N ALA A 221 7.25 3.74 7.58
CA ALA A 221 7.93 4.73 8.40
C ALA A 221 9.31 5.10 7.82
N TRP A 222 10.09 4.12 7.36
CA TRP A 222 11.37 4.36 6.71
C TRP A 222 11.24 5.11 5.39
N VAL A 223 10.32 4.70 4.51
CA VAL A 223 10.07 5.40 3.23
C VAL A 223 9.65 6.85 3.48
N HIS A 224 8.73 7.07 4.42
CA HIS A 224 8.27 8.40 4.80
C HIS A 224 9.40 9.26 5.36
N PHE A 225 10.21 8.74 6.28
CA PHE A 225 11.40 9.43 6.81
C PHE A 225 12.37 9.80 5.69
N LEU A 226 12.71 8.85 4.82
CA LEU A 226 13.66 9.08 3.73
C LEU A 226 13.17 10.15 2.76
N LEU A 227 11.89 10.13 2.39
CA LEU A 227 11.29 11.11 1.48
C LEU A 227 11.27 12.54 2.05
N HIS A 228 11.10 12.68 3.37
CA HIS A 228 10.72 13.96 3.96
C HIS A 228 11.74 14.57 4.94
N ARG A 229 12.68 13.80 5.50
CA ARG A 229 13.60 14.32 6.52
C ARG A 229 14.52 15.41 5.98
N THR A 230 15.22 15.14 4.87
CA THR A 230 16.07 16.11 4.17
C THR A 230 16.06 15.86 2.67
N PRO A 231 16.46 16.84 1.83
CA PRO A 231 16.71 16.59 0.42
C PRO A 231 17.71 15.45 0.18
N ARG A 232 18.70 15.30 1.07
CA ARG A 232 19.74 14.28 0.96
C ARG A 232 19.23 12.86 1.26
N SER A 233 18.36 12.69 2.26
CA SER A 233 17.73 11.40 2.53
C SER A 233 16.81 10.98 1.38
N ARG A 234 16.14 11.95 0.74
CA ARG A 234 15.30 11.68 -0.44
C ARG A 234 16.16 11.23 -1.62
N GLU A 235 17.31 11.86 -1.83
CA GLU A 235 18.28 11.43 -2.84
C GLU A 235 18.76 10.00 -2.60
N LEU A 236 19.00 9.58 -1.34
CA LEU A 236 19.39 8.20 -1.04
C LEU A 236 18.31 7.19 -1.44
N LEU A 237 17.04 7.48 -1.17
CA LEU A 237 15.93 6.61 -1.56
C LEU A 237 15.83 6.49 -3.09
N VAL A 238 15.87 7.61 -3.79
CA VAL A 238 15.83 7.63 -5.26
C VAL A 238 17.03 6.89 -5.86
N GLU A 239 18.22 7.09 -5.29
CA GLU A 239 19.43 6.40 -5.71
C GLU A 239 19.34 4.90 -5.49
N TYR A 240 18.76 4.47 -4.36
CA TYR A 240 18.56 3.07 -4.05
C TYR A 240 17.69 2.38 -5.10
N VAL A 241 16.50 2.94 -5.35
CA VAL A 241 15.56 2.41 -6.34
C VAL A 241 16.22 2.33 -7.72
N ARG A 242 16.94 3.39 -8.12
CA ARG A 242 17.67 3.43 -9.40
C ARG A 242 18.81 2.43 -9.48
N SER A 243 19.63 2.32 -8.44
CA SER A 243 20.77 1.42 -8.38
C SER A 243 20.36 -0.06 -8.38
N PHE A 244 19.23 -0.37 -7.73
CA PHE A 244 18.65 -1.71 -7.76
C PHE A 244 18.28 -2.12 -9.19
N PHE A 245 17.61 -1.25 -9.94
CA PHE A 245 17.30 -1.52 -11.35
C PHE A 245 18.54 -1.61 -12.25
N ALA A 246 19.66 -1.00 -11.85
CA ALA A 246 20.95 -1.11 -12.52
C ALA A 246 21.79 -2.32 -12.04
N ALA A 247 21.24 -3.20 -11.19
CA ALA A 247 21.91 -4.35 -10.58
C ALA A 247 23.24 -3.99 -9.88
N ARG A 248 23.27 -2.83 -9.21
CA ARG A 248 24.43 -2.38 -8.42
C ARG A 248 24.26 -2.79 -6.96
N ASP A 249 25.34 -3.26 -6.35
CA ASP A 249 25.34 -3.51 -4.90
C ASP A 249 25.31 -2.16 -4.17
N PHE A 250 24.20 -1.90 -3.49
CA PHE A 250 23.99 -0.68 -2.73
C PHE A 250 23.10 -1.00 -1.52
N ARG A 251 23.69 -0.90 -0.32
CA ARG A 251 22.99 -1.13 0.95
C ARG A 251 22.50 0.22 1.49
N LEU A 252 21.19 0.39 1.56
CA LEU A 252 20.59 1.65 2.00
C LEU A 252 20.86 1.88 3.48
N SER A 253 20.79 0.83 4.30
CA SER A 253 21.14 0.86 5.72
C SER A 253 22.51 1.50 5.98
N GLN A 254 23.53 1.08 5.23
CA GLN A 254 24.89 1.65 5.35
C GLN A 254 24.93 3.13 4.94
N ALA A 255 24.28 3.49 3.83
CA ALA A 255 24.25 4.87 3.35
C ALA A 255 23.49 5.81 4.30
N VAL A 256 22.41 5.34 4.91
CA VAL A 256 21.62 6.07 5.90
C VAL A 256 22.43 6.28 7.18
N ASN A 257 23.09 5.23 7.69
CA ASN A 257 23.94 5.33 8.88
C ASN A 257 25.16 6.22 8.67
N ALA A 258 25.67 6.32 7.44
CA ALA A 258 26.73 7.27 7.10
C ALA A 258 26.23 8.72 7.04
N LEU A 259 24.95 8.93 6.67
CA LEU A 259 24.35 10.26 6.59
C LEU A 259 23.93 10.81 7.96
N PHE A 260 23.42 9.94 8.84
CA PHE A 260 22.88 10.31 10.14
C PHE A 260 23.68 9.66 11.27
N PRO A 261 24.44 10.43 12.07
CA PRO A 261 25.20 9.89 13.20
C PRO A 261 24.35 9.16 14.25
N ASP A 262 23.10 9.59 14.46
CA ASP A 262 22.09 8.91 15.28
C ASP A 262 20.78 8.85 14.50
N VAL A 263 20.67 7.85 13.61
CA VAL A 263 19.46 7.68 12.77
C VAL A 263 18.20 7.48 13.60
N ALA A 264 18.29 6.81 14.75
CA ALA A 264 17.13 6.56 15.60
C ALA A 264 16.56 7.87 16.18
N LEU A 265 17.43 8.77 16.63
CA LEU A 265 17.03 10.10 17.06
C LEU A 265 16.44 10.92 15.91
N GLU A 266 17.04 10.87 14.72
CA GLU A 266 16.55 11.58 13.54
C GLU A 266 15.15 11.13 13.12
N VAL A 267 14.90 9.81 13.11
CA VAL A 267 13.57 9.25 12.82
C VAL A 267 12.57 9.66 13.90
N GLN A 268 12.93 9.55 15.18
CA GLN A 268 12.07 9.99 16.28
C GLN A 268 11.67 11.46 16.14
N GLN A 269 12.65 12.35 15.91
CA GLN A 269 12.40 13.79 15.73
C GLN A 269 11.55 14.08 14.50
N HIS A 270 11.73 13.34 13.41
CA HIS A 270 10.91 13.46 12.21
C HIS A 270 9.43 13.22 12.52
N PHE A 271 9.10 12.09 13.13
CA PHE A 271 7.71 11.73 13.42
C PHE A 271 7.09 12.54 14.55
N ALA A 272 7.88 12.99 15.54
CA ALA A 272 7.41 13.88 16.60
C ALA A 272 6.97 15.26 16.06
N ALA A 273 7.53 15.70 14.92
CA ALA A 273 7.17 16.97 14.29
C ALA A 273 5.91 16.87 13.39
N LEU A 274 5.43 15.67 13.09
CA LEU A 274 4.25 15.48 12.24
C LEU A 274 2.96 15.81 12.99
N PRO A 275 1.97 16.44 12.32
CA PRO A 275 0.71 16.77 12.97
C PRO A 275 -0.02 15.49 13.37
N HIS A 276 -0.40 15.41 14.64
CA HIS A 276 -1.24 14.32 15.14
C HIS A 276 -2.66 14.49 14.58
N ARG A 277 -3.11 13.57 13.73
CA ARG A 277 -4.51 13.51 13.31
C ARG A 277 -5.22 12.54 14.26
N PRO A 278 -6.08 13.00 15.17
CA PRO A 278 -6.84 12.09 16.02
C PRO A 278 -7.66 11.15 15.12
N SER A 279 -7.68 9.86 15.45
CA SER A 279 -8.47 8.86 14.75
C SER A 279 -9.91 9.35 14.63
N THR A 280 -10.37 9.61 13.40
CA THR A 280 -11.78 9.88 13.13
C THR A 280 -12.53 8.55 13.15
N ASP A 281 -12.63 7.94 14.33
CA ASP A 281 -13.61 6.90 14.61
C ASP A 281 -14.82 7.60 15.25
N GLY A 282 -15.85 7.80 14.43
CA GLY A 282 -17.19 8.23 14.82
C GLY A 282 -18.23 7.35 14.15
#